data_AF-A0A1M3GA18-F1
#
_entry.id   AF-A0A1M3GA18-F1
#
_cell.length_a   1.000
_cell.length_b   1.000
_cell.length_c   1.000
_cell.angle_alpha   90.00
_cell.angle_beta   90.00
_cell.angle_gamma   90.00
#
_symmetry.space_group_name_H-M   'P 1'
#
loop_
_entity.id
_entity.type
_entity.pdbx_description
1 polymer ?
#
loop_
_entity_poly.entity_id
_entity_poly.type
_entity_poly.pdbx_seq_one_letter_code
_entity_poly.pdbx_strand_id
1 'polypeptide(L)'
;MIFEISSVALESEPAEIKYLKFIDALSMYGGDWRIDKNFFPKLDFGEDSTAIIELKNLPQKGVKFTLFFRYRNFLDDHHSSDDRVYIEFGSKINEYGGLVNKTFEYYITGFNAYFAQISPESLLYEDFEISRNKNYRKFIPRFYPIMFISSVMCNEVFHVTLDMFAEVVSKHVEKVWKFNDGIAYIYSSIPPTVEECNEFNIKIKNEIKKVQIV
;
A
#
# COMPACT_ATOMS: atom_id res chain seq x y z
N MET A 1 -1.92 12.70 -4.77
CA MET A 1 -1.14 11.45 -4.62
C MET A 1 -1.98 10.49 -3.81
N ILE A 2 -1.83 9.20 -4.05
CA ILE A 2 -2.52 8.15 -3.29
C ILE A 2 -1.47 7.27 -2.65
N PHE A 3 -1.71 6.89 -1.40
CA PHE A 3 -1.07 5.80 -0.70
C PHE A 3 -2.12 4.73 -0.43
N GLU A 4 -1.94 3.57 -1.05
CA GLU A 4 -2.80 2.40 -0.86
C GLU A 4 -2.03 1.34 -0.09
N ILE A 5 -2.70 0.72 0.88
CA ILE A 5 -2.15 -0.36 1.71
C ILE A 5 -3.19 -1.48 1.76
N SER A 6 -2.78 -2.70 1.46
CA SER A 6 -3.64 -3.88 1.47
C SER A 6 -3.11 -4.94 2.43
N SER A 7 -4.01 -5.52 3.20
CA SER A 7 -3.71 -6.59 4.13
C SER A 7 -4.78 -7.67 4.04
N VAL A 8 -4.37 -8.93 4.11
CA VAL A 8 -5.28 -10.07 4.13
C VAL A 8 -6.12 -9.98 5.40
N ALA A 9 -7.45 -10.04 5.26
CA ALA A 9 -8.33 -10.23 6.40
C ALA A 9 -8.19 -11.69 6.88
N LEU A 10 -7.94 -11.88 8.18
CA LEU A 10 -7.80 -13.20 8.78
C LEU A 10 -8.96 -13.45 9.72
N GLU A 11 -9.60 -14.62 9.63
CA GLU A 11 -10.68 -15.01 10.56
C GLU A 11 -10.18 -15.05 12.01
N SER A 12 -8.91 -15.38 12.21
CA SER A 12 -8.26 -15.44 13.53
C SER A 12 -7.95 -14.08 14.14
N GLU A 13 -8.04 -12.98 13.36
CA GLU A 13 -7.81 -11.62 13.85
C GLU A 13 -9.11 -10.79 13.75
N PRO A 14 -9.79 -10.51 14.87
CA PRO A 14 -10.96 -9.65 14.87
C PRO A 14 -10.66 -8.29 14.23
N ALA A 15 -11.58 -7.79 13.41
CA ALA A 15 -11.39 -6.57 12.65
C ALA A 15 -11.13 -5.35 13.56
N GLU A 16 -11.80 -5.30 14.70
CA GLU A 16 -11.63 -4.26 15.72
C GLU A 16 -10.21 -4.27 16.29
N ILE A 17 -9.62 -5.45 16.50
CA ILE A 17 -8.26 -5.57 17.03
C ILE A 17 -7.26 -5.06 15.99
N LYS A 18 -7.40 -5.46 14.72
CA LYS A 18 -6.56 -4.95 13.64
C LYS A 18 -6.70 -3.45 13.46
N TYR A 19 -7.94 -2.96 13.52
CA TYR A 19 -8.25 -1.53 13.44
C TYR A 19 -7.55 -0.74 14.53
N LEU A 20 -7.63 -1.17 15.79
CA LEU A 20 -6.95 -0.52 16.91
C LEU A 20 -5.43 -0.55 16.78
N LYS A 21 -4.83 -1.67 16.35
CA LYS A 21 -3.39 -1.74 16.05
C LYS A 21 -2.97 -0.72 14.99
N PHE A 22 -3.79 -0.57 13.94
CA PHE A 22 -3.50 0.39 12.89
C PHE A 22 -3.64 1.84 13.39
N ILE A 23 -4.68 2.16 14.17
CA ILE A 23 -4.81 3.47 14.81
C ILE A 23 -3.61 3.77 15.69
N ASP A 24 -3.14 2.80 16.48
CA ASP A 24 -1.96 2.96 17.31
C ASP A 24 -0.73 3.32 16.49
N ALA A 25 -0.53 2.63 15.35
CA ALA A 25 0.55 2.95 14.42
C ALA A 25 0.41 4.35 13.80
N LEU A 26 -0.81 4.75 13.40
CA LEU A 26 -1.10 6.08 12.86
C LEU A 26 -0.83 7.18 13.89
N SER A 27 -1.25 7.00 15.14
CA SER A 27 -1.11 8.01 16.18
C SER A 27 0.32 8.11 16.72
N MET A 28 1.06 7.00 16.82
CA MET A 28 2.44 7.00 17.31
C MET A 28 3.44 7.46 16.24
N TYR A 29 3.21 7.06 14.98
CA TYR A 29 4.21 7.16 13.91
C TYR A 29 3.70 7.84 12.64
N GLY A 30 2.51 8.46 12.66
CA GLY A 30 1.92 9.16 11.51
C GLY A 30 2.65 10.43 11.05
N GLY A 31 3.93 10.57 11.42
CA GLY A 31 4.80 11.65 11.02
C GLY A 31 4.17 13.02 11.31
N ASP A 32 4.10 13.84 10.27
CA ASP A 32 3.62 15.22 10.36
C ASP A 32 2.09 15.32 10.44
N TRP A 33 1.35 14.22 10.28
CA TRP A 33 -0.12 14.25 10.26
C TRP A 33 -0.76 14.16 11.65
N ARG A 34 -0.03 13.63 12.64
CA ARG A 34 -0.36 13.61 14.09
C ARG A 34 -1.85 13.45 14.39
N ILE A 35 -2.46 12.40 13.83
CA ILE A 35 -3.89 12.15 14.00
C ILE A 35 -4.12 11.56 15.40
N ASP A 36 -4.79 12.33 16.25
CA ASP A 36 -5.17 11.88 17.59
C ASP A 36 -6.13 10.68 17.49
N LYS A 37 -5.98 9.72 18.40
CA LYS A 37 -6.82 8.50 18.45
C LYS A 37 -8.31 8.82 18.52
N ASN A 38 -8.69 9.96 19.07
CA ASN A 38 -10.08 10.39 19.19
C ASN A 38 -10.72 10.80 17.86
N PHE A 39 -9.95 10.99 16.78
CA PHE A 39 -10.51 11.22 15.44
C PHE A 39 -11.06 9.94 14.79
N PHE A 40 -10.73 8.78 15.34
CA PHE A 40 -11.08 7.50 14.78
C PHE A 40 -12.43 7.03 15.37
N PRO A 41 -13.50 6.92 14.55
CA PRO A 41 -14.77 6.42 15.03
C PRO A 41 -14.66 4.93 15.42
N LYS A 42 -15.64 4.41 16.15
CA LYS A 42 -15.70 2.95 16.34
C LYS A 42 -15.95 2.27 15.00
N LEU A 43 -15.38 1.08 14.85
CA LEU A 43 -15.67 0.23 13.71
C LEU A 43 -17.15 -0.18 13.75
N ASP A 44 -17.85 0.04 12.64
CA ASP A 44 -19.25 -0.34 12.48
C ASP A 44 -19.43 -0.94 11.08
N PHE A 45 -19.95 -2.16 11.05
CA PHE A 45 -20.24 -2.89 9.82
C PHE A 45 -21.66 -2.61 9.31
N GLY A 46 -22.55 -2.06 10.14
CA GLY A 46 -23.95 -1.88 9.78
C GLY A 46 -24.58 -3.18 9.29
N GLU A 47 -25.23 -3.13 8.13
CA GLU A 47 -25.79 -4.29 7.42
C GLU A 47 -24.84 -4.87 6.36
N ASP A 48 -23.66 -4.27 6.19
CA ASP A 48 -22.70 -4.61 5.15
C ASP A 48 -21.62 -5.58 5.64
N SER A 49 -20.96 -6.27 4.69
CA SER A 49 -19.79 -7.10 4.98
C SER A 49 -18.48 -6.30 5.10
N THR A 50 -18.55 -4.97 5.03
CA THR A 50 -17.41 -4.05 5.09
C THR A 50 -17.73 -2.83 5.93
N ALA A 51 -16.91 -2.57 6.93
CA ALA A 51 -16.90 -1.30 7.63
C ALA A 51 -16.05 -0.31 6.82
N ILE A 52 -16.63 0.84 6.46
CA ILE A 52 -15.94 1.92 5.74
C ILE A 52 -15.85 3.13 6.67
N ILE A 53 -14.62 3.54 6.97
CA ILE A 53 -14.34 4.71 7.81
C ILE A 53 -13.67 5.77 6.96
N GLU A 54 -14.36 6.89 6.77
CA GLU A 54 -13.81 8.10 6.17
C GLU A 54 -13.43 9.09 7.26
N LEU A 55 -12.13 9.39 7.41
CA LEU A 55 -11.69 10.42 8.33
C LEU A 55 -11.77 11.79 7.64
N LYS A 56 -12.79 12.55 8.00
CA LYS A 56 -13.03 13.92 7.53
C LYS A 56 -12.46 14.92 8.52
N ASN A 57 -12.12 16.12 8.04
CA ASN A 57 -11.69 17.26 8.86
C ASN A 57 -10.43 17.00 9.71
N LEU A 58 -9.47 16.26 9.18
CA LEU A 58 -8.18 16.09 9.85
C LEU A 58 -7.49 17.44 10.06
N PRO A 59 -6.71 17.60 11.15
CA PRO A 59 -5.97 18.85 11.42
C PRO A 59 -5.08 19.27 10.25
N GLN A 60 -4.48 18.29 9.57
CA GLN A 60 -3.74 18.51 8.33
C GLN A 60 -4.70 18.66 7.15
N LYS A 61 -4.81 19.88 6.62
CA LYS A 61 -5.59 20.14 5.40
C LYS A 61 -5.02 19.38 4.21
N GLY A 62 -5.91 18.87 3.37
CA GLY A 62 -5.54 18.21 2.11
C GLY A 62 -5.15 16.75 2.22
N VAL A 63 -5.30 16.14 3.42
CA VAL A 63 -5.14 14.70 3.62
C VAL A 63 -6.52 14.08 3.92
N LYS A 64 -6.85 12.99 3.24
CA LYS A 64 -8.07 12.20 3.47
C LYS A 64 -7.72 10.74 3.62
N PHE A 65 -8.34 10.08 4.60
CA PHE A 65 -8.17 8.65 4.84
C PHE A 65 -9.51 7.96 4.64
N THR A 66 -9.45 6.84 3.94
CA THR A 66 -10.55 5.89 3.84
C THR A 66 -10.03 4.52 4.22
N LEU A 67 -10.59 3.96 5.30
CA LEU A 67 -10.23 2.66 5.85
C LEU A 67 -11.36 1.69 5.55
N PHE A 68 -11.02 0.52 5.04
CA PHE A 68 -11.92 -0.57 4.72
C PHE A 68 -11.53 -1.77 5.56
N PHE A 69 -12.45 -2.24 6.41
CA PHE A 69 -12.27 -3.48 7.14
C PHE A 69 -13.36 -4.47 6.78
N ARG A 70 -12.97 -5.70 6.51
CA ARG A 70 -13.89 -6.78 6.13
C ARG A 70 -14.42 -7.48 7.36
N TYR A 71 -15.71 -7.79 7.34
CA TYR A 71 -16.28 -8.66 8.35
C TYR A 71 -15.59 -10.03 8.26
N ARG A 72 -15.26 -10.64 9.41
CA ARG A 72 -14.36 -11.81 9.46
C ARG A 72 -15.02 -13.13 9.09
N ASN A 73 -16.30 -13.12 8.75
CA ASN A 73 -16.98 -14.31 8.23
C ASN A 73 -17.08 -14.21 6.70
N PHE A 74 -17.02 -15.37 6.02
CA PHE A 74 -17.17 -15.48 4.57
C PHE A 74 -16.05 -14.77 3.79
N LEU A 75 -14.80 -14.94 4.25
CA LEU A 75 -13.63 -14.43 3.56
C LEU A 75 -13.17 -15.43 2.48
N ASP A 76 -13.01 -14.93 1.25
CA ASP A 76 -12.45 -15.71 0.13
C ASP A 76 -10.97 -15.39 -0.06
N ASP A 77 -10.25 -16.27 -0.77
CA ASP A 77 -8.92 -15.96 -1.28
C ASP A 77 -8.96 -14.98 -2.48
N HIS A 78 -9.47 -13.78 -2.22
CA HIS A 78 -9.66 -12.74 -3.22
C HIS A 78 -9.39 -11.36 -2.65
N HIS A 79 -8.80 -10.47 -3.46
CA HIS A 79 -8.46 -9.12 -3.01
C HIS A 79 -9.66 -8.28 -2.54
N SER A 80 -10.89 -8.60 -2.98
CA SER A 80 -12.12 -7.95 -2.48
C SER A 80 -12.42 -8.27 -1.01
N SER A 81 -11.80 -9.31 -0.46
CA SER A 81 -11.90 -9.73 0.93
C SER A 81 -10.73 -9.21 1.77
N ASP A 82 -9.92 -8.27 1.25
CA ASP A 82 -8.84 -7.62 2.00
C ASP A 82 -9.34 -6.44 2.83
N ASP A 83 -8.64 -6.18 3.93
CA ASP A 83 -8.68 -4.87 4.57
C ASP A 83 -7.80 -3.90 3.77
N ARG A 84 -8.24 -2.65 3.61
CA ARG A 84 -7.52 -1.65 2.83
C ARG A 84 -7.48 -0.30 3.51
N VAL A 85 -6.43 0.44 3.20
CA VAL A 85 -6.28 1.83 3.58
C VAL A 85 -5.95 2.63 2.33
N TYR A 86 -6.76 3.66 2.07
CA TYR A 86 -6.49 4.65 1.04
C TYR A 86 -6.25 5.99 1.72
N ILE A 87 -5.11 6.60 1.40
CA ILE A 87 -4.74 7.90 1.91
C ILE A 87 -4.45 8.78 0.71
N GLU A 88 -5.21 9.86 0.57
CA GLU A 88 -5.00 10.81 -0.49
C GLU A 88 -4.43 12.09 0.12
N PHE A 89 -3.37 12.59 -0.51
CA PHE A 89 -2.59 13.71 0.01
C PHE A 89 -1.99 14.54 -1.13
N GLY A 90 -1.55 15.75 -0.81
CA GLY A 90 -0.95 16.66 -1.78
C GLY A 90 0.41 16.17 -2.29
N SER A 91 0.77 16.56 -3.51
CA SER A 91 2.10 16.29 -4.09
C SER A 91 3.16 17.28 -3.62
N LYS A 92 2.90 18.09 -2.58
CA LYS A 92 3.91 19.02 -2.08
C LYS A 92 5.09 18.24 -1.49
N ILE A 93 6.31 18.67 -1.80
CA ILE A 93 7.57 17.96 -1.45
C ILE A 93 7.61 17.58 0.04
N ASN A 94 7.17 18.46 0.94
CA ASN A 94 7.21 18.18 2.38
C ASN A 94 6.22 17.07 2.79
N GLU A 95 5.02 17.05 2.21
CA GLU A 95 4.00 16.03 2.50
C GLU A 95 4.42 14.67 1.96
N TYR A 96 4.94 14.63 0.73
CA TYR A 96 5.46 13.41 0.11
C TYR A 96 6.73 12.91 0.81
N GLY A 97 7.76 13.75 0.94
CA GLY A 97 9.03 13.36 1.55
C GLY A 97 8.89 12.90 3.00
N GLY A 98 7.99 13.52 3.78
CA GLY A 98 7.67 13.09 5.14
C GLY A 98 7.04 11.70 5.17
N LEU A 99 6.01 11.47 4.34
CA LEU A 99 5.34 10.17 4.24
C LEU A 99 6.33 9.06 3.86
N VAL A 100 7.09 9.30 2.81
CA VAL A 100 7.99 8.31 2.19
C VAL A 100 9.13 7.92 3.13
N ASN A 101 9.76 8.90 3.78
CA ASN A 101 10.97 8.65 4.56
C ASN A 101 10.72 8.32 6.03
N LYS A 102 9.60 8.78 6.60
CA LYS A 102 9.33 8.63 8.03
C LYS A 102 8.20 7.68 8.34
N THR A 103 7.15 7.65 7.52
CA THR A 103 5.86 7.07 7.92
C THR A 103 5.54 5.76 7.23
N PHE A 104 6.01 5.57 6.00
CA PHE A 104 5.69 4.44 5.12
C PHE A 104 5.85 3.07 5.80
N GLU A 105 7.02 2.81 6.40
CA GLU A 105 7.33 1.54 7.06
C GLU A 105 6.42 1.24 8.26
N TYR A 106 6.11 2.25 9.06
CA TYR A 106 5.24 2.09 10.23
C TYR A 106 3.82 1.74 9.85
N TYR A 107 3.30 2.31 8.76
CA TYR A 107 1.94 2.02 8.31
C TYR A 107 1.83 0.61 7.75
N ILE A 108 2.84 0.18 7.00
CA ILE A 108 2.92 -1.19 6.48
C ILE A 108 2.98 -2.20 7.63
N THR A 109 3.84 -1.95 8.61
CA THR A 109 4.01 -2.85 9.77
C THR A 109 2.77 -2.84 10.65
N GLY A 110 2.24 -1.66 10.98
CA GLY A 110 1.07 -1.50 11.85
C GLY A 110 -0.23 -2.06 11.24
N PHE A 111 -0.34 -2.06 9.91
CA PHE A 111 -1.46 -2.67 9.20
C PHE A 111 -1.24 -4.14 8.85
N ASN A 112 -0.04 -4.68 9.10
CA ASN A 112 0.39 -6.00 8.64
C ASN A 112 0.13 -6.20 7.14
N ALA A 113 0.61 -5.26 6.33
CA ALA A 113 0.33 -5.22 4.90
C ALA A 113 1.08 -6.33 4.15
N TYR A 114 0.46 -6.85 3.10
CA TYR A 114 1.13 -7.73 2.13
C TYR A 114 1.53 -6.97 0.85
N PHE A 115 0.90 -5.81 0.61
CA PHE A 115 1.14 -4.92 -0.50
C PHE A 115 0.88 -3.47 -0.06
N ALA A 116 1.71 -2.54 -0.52
CA ALA A 116 1.43 -1.12 -0.39
C ALA A 116 2.09 -0.33 -1.52
N GLN A 117 1.51 0.81 -1.92
CA GLN A 117 2.07 1.65 -2.98
C GLN A 117 1.78 3.13 -2.76
N ILE A 118 2.70 4.00 -3.22
CA ILE A 118 2.45 5.44 -3.35
C ILE A 118 2.61 5.84 -4.81
N SER A 119 1.61 6.53 -5.36
CA SER A 119 1.61 6.95 -6.76
C SER A 119 0.78 8.21 -7.04
N PRO A 120 0.97 8.83 -8.22
CA PRO A 120 -0.04 9.71 -8.79
C PRO A 120 -1.38 8.98 -8.94
N GLU A 121 -2.48 9.66 -8.59
CA GLU A 121 -3.84 9.12 -8.69
C GLU A 121 -4.22 8.77 -10.13
N SER A 122 -3.71 9.55 -11.09
CA SER A 122 -3.93 9.34 -12.52
C SER A 122 -3.56 7.94 -13.01
N LEU A 123 -2.58 7.29 -12.38
CA LEU A 123 -2.18 5.92 -12.75
C LEU A 123 -3.27 4.89 -12.45
N LEU A 124 -4.10 5.11 -11.43
CA LEU A 124 -5.21 4.20 -11.13
C LEU A 124 -6.22 4.17 -12.27
N TYR A 125 -6.47 5.31 -12.91
CA TYR A 125 -7.38 5.38 -14.05
C TYR A 125 -6.78 4.74 -15.31
N GLU A 126 -5.47 4.90 -15.54
CA GLU A 126 -4.78 4.23 -16.65
C GLU A 126 -4.82 2.70 -16.51
N ASP A 127 -4.66 2.20 -15.30
CA ASP A 127 -4.59 0.76 -15.04
C ASP A 127 -5.96 0.08 -14.98
N PHE A 128 -7.03 0.85 -14.79
CA PHE A 128 -8.37 0.34 -14.51
C PHE A 128 -8.82 -0.75 -15.49
N GLU A 129 -8.66 -0.54 -16.79
CA GLU A 129 -9.11 -1.50 -17.80
C GLU A 129 -8.34 -2.83 -17.75
N ILE A 130 -7.07 -2.80 -17.38
CA ILE A 130 -6.23 -4.01 -17.27
C ILE A 130 -6.52 -4.74 -15.95
N SER A 131 -6.93 -4.00 -14.92
CA SER A 131 -6.95 -4.49 -13.55
C SER A 131 -8.35 -4.83 -13.02
N ARG A 132 -9.43 -4.26 -13.57
CA ARG A 132 -10.81 -4.35 -13.04
C ARG A 132 -11.35 -5.77 -12.78
N ASN A 133 -10.86 -6.76 -13.50
CA ASN A 133 -11.29 -8.17 -13.39
C ASN A 133 -10.16 -9.10 -12.90
N LYS A 134 -9.12 -8.56 -12.26
CA LYS A 134 -7.95 -9.30 -11.78
C LYS A 134 -7.96 -9.39 -10.27
N ASN A 135 -7.50 -10.52 -9.74
CA ASN A 135 -7.27 -10.66 -8.30
C ASN A 135 -5.91 -10.05 -7.94
N TYR A 136 -5.90 -8.96 -7.19
CA TYR A 136 -4.66 -8.24 -6.87
C TYR A 136 -3.71 -9.01 -5.93
N ARG A 137 -4.18 -10.07 -5.27
CA ARG A 137 -3.27 -11.01 -4.57
C ARG A 137 -2.36 -11.77 -5.55
N LYS A 138 -2.78 -11.92 -6.81
CA LYS A 138 -2.14 -12.75 -7.85
C LYS A 138 -1.68 -11.93 -9.06
N PHE A 139 -1.87 -10.61 -9.03
CA PHE A 139 -1.57 -9.73 -10.15
C PHE A 139 -1.35 -8.31 -9.66
N ILE A 140 -0.26 -7.69 -10.11
CA ILE A 140 -0.01 -6.25 -9.93
C ILE A 140 0.10 -5.61 -11.31
N PRO A 141 -0.71 -4.58 -11.64
CA PRO A 141 -0.75 -3.99 -12.98
C PRO A 141 0.54 -3.29 -13.37
N ARG A 142 1.28 -2.74 -12.39
CA ARG A 142 2.52 -2.01 -12.62
C ARG A 142 3.45 -1.99 -11.41
N PHE A 143 4.71 -1.68 -11.66
CA PHE A 143 5.63 -1.28 -10.60
C PHE A 143 5.39 0.20 -10.29
N TYR A 144 4.82 0.48 -9.12
CA TYR A 144 4.56 1.84 -8.65
C TYR A 144 5.86 2.53 -8.20
N PRO A 145 5.95 3.88 -8.19
CA PRO A 145 7.17 4.58 -7.78
C PRO A 145 7.67 4.20 -6.38
N ILE A 146 6.76 4.00 -5.45
CA ILE A 146 7.08 3.49 -4.13
C ILE A 146 6.17 2.30 -3.93
N MET A 147 6.76 1.18 -3.56
CA MET A 147 6.01 -0.05 -3.41
C MET A 147 6.63 -0.88 -2.30
N PHE A 148 5.77 -1.52 -1.53
CA PHE A 148 6.11 -2.62 -0.64
C PHE A 148 5.39 -3.87 -1.13
N ILE A 149 6.10 -4.99 -1.14
CA ILE A 149 5.58 -6.30 -1.54
C ILE A 149 6.09 -7.35 -0.57
N SER A 150 5.19 -8.16 -0.03
CA SER A 150 5.55 -9.32 0.79
C SER A 150 6.33 -10.38 0.00
N SER A 151 7.11 -11.20 0.71
CA SER A 151 7.79 -12.37 0.15
C SER A 151 6.85 -13.30 -0.62
N VAL A 152 5.65 -13.53 -0.09
CA VAL A 152 4.61 -14.35 -0.73
C VAL A 152 4.24 -13.77 -2.10
N MET A 153 3.93 -12.46 -2.16
CA MET A 153 3.62 -11.83 -3.45
C MET A 153 4.80 -11.80 -4.43
N CYS A 154 6.03 -11.60 -3.94
CA CYS A 154 7.22 -11.69 -4.80
C CYS A 154 7.30 -13.06 -5.50
N ASN A 155 6.98 -14.13 -4.78
CA ASN A 155 6.96 -15.47 -5.33
C ASN A 155 5.76 -15.73 -6.25
N GLU A 156 4.55 -15.39 -5.79
CA GLU A 156 3.31 -15.73 -6.50
C GLU A 156 3.05 -14.86 -7.74
N VAL A 157 3.37 -13.56 -7.67
CA VAL A 157 3.06 -12.60 -8.75
C VAL A 157 4.22 -12.44 -9.73
N PHE A 158 5.45 -12.40 -9.20
CA PHE A 158 6.63 -12.09 -10.00
C PHE A 158 7.52 -13.30 -10.25
N HIS A 159 7.29 -14.43 -9.57
CA HIS A 159 8.10 -15.63 -9.66
C HIS A 159 9.58 -15.38 -9.36
N VAL A 160 9.86 -14.56 -8.34
CA VAL A 160 11.23 -14.25 -7.90
C VAL A 160 11.35 -14.33 -6.38
N THR A 161 12.57 -14.55 -5.89
CA THR A 161 12.86 -14.39 -4.46
C THR A 161 12.98 -12.91 -4.10
N LEU A 162 12.90 -12.59 -2.80
CA LEU A 162 13.17 -11.22 -2.32
C LEU A 162 14.57 -10.71 -2.70
N ASP A 163 15.59 -11.59 -2.71
CA ASP A 163 16.97 -11.22 -3.08
C ASP A 163 17.08 -10.86 -4.56
N MET A 164 16.48 -11.66 -5.43
CA MET A 164 16.48 -11.40 -6.87
C MET A 164 15.70 -10.13 -7.21
N PHE A 165 14.56 -9.92 -6.56
CA PHE A 165 13.79 -8.68 -6.69
C PHE A 165 14.61 -7.47 -6.24
N ALA A 166 15.26 -7.57 -5.08
CA ALA A 166 16.10 -6.49 -4.54
C ALA A 166 17.23 -6.12 -5.49
N GLU A 167 17.94 -7.11 -6.01
CA GLU A 167 19.08 -6.90 -6.88
C GLU A 167 18.67 -6.18 -8.17
N VAL A 168 17.56 -6.59 -8.79
CA VAL A 168 17.02 -5.94 -9.99
C VAL A 168 16.61 -4.50 -9.70
N VAL A 169 15.79 -4.31 -8.67
CA VAL A 169 15.18 -2.99 -8.40
C VAL A 169 16.21 -1.99 -7.89
N SER A 170 17.20 -2.42 -7.10
CA SER A 170 18.27 -1.56 -6.56
C SER A 170 19.04 -0.74 -7.61
N LYS A 171 19.06 -1.21 -8.86
CA LYS A 171 19.78 -0.57 -9.98
C LYS A 171 19.00 0.61 -10.57
N HIS A 172 17.77 0.84 -10.11
CA HIS A 172 16.80 1.74 -10.75
C HIS A 172 16.04 2.63 -9.77
N VAL A 173 16.36 2.57 -8.49
CA VAL A 173 15.65 3.26 -7.41
C VAL A 173 16.65 3.95 -6.49
N GLU A 174 16.21 4.99 -5.77
CA GLU A 174 17.05 5.66 -4.78
C GLU A 174 17.31 4.80 -3.54
N LYS A 175 16.32 3.97 -3.15
CA LYS A 175 16.41 3.13 -1.96
C LYS A 175 15.68 1.83 -2.16
N VAL A 176 16.25 0.74 -1.66
CA VAL A 176 15.60 -0.57 -1.51
C VAL A 176 15.97 -1.18 -0.16
N TRP A 177 15.03 -1.81 0.51
CA TRP A 177 15.27 -2.46 1.80
C TRP A 177 14.23 -3.54 2.09
N LYS A 178 14.62 -4.52 2.90
CA LYS A 178 13.74 -5.60 3.35
C LYS A 178 13.26 -5.33 4.76
N PHE A 179 11.97 -5.55 5.02
CA PHE A 179 11.33 -5.49 6.33
C PHE A 179 9.96 -6.17 6.25
N ASN A 180 9.34 -6.47 7.40
CA ASN A 180 8.00 -7.06 7.50
C ASN A 180 7.78 -8.25 6.53
N ASP A 181 8.74 -9.18 6.48
CA ASP A 181 8.77 -10.33 5.57
C ASP A 181 8.54 -9.99 4.09
N GLY A 182 8.94 -8.79 3.68
CA GLY A 182 8.82 -8.28 2.33
C GLY A 182 9.98 -7.37 1.92
N ILE A 183 9.76 -6.63 0.86
CA ILE A 183 10.70 -5.66 0.30
C ILE A 183 9.97 -4.39 -0.09
N ALA A 184 10.59 -3.25 0.20
CA ALA A 184 10.17 -1.98 -0.36
C ALA A 184 11.27 -1.29 -1.13
N TYR A 185 10.85 -0.37 -1.99
CA TYR A 185 11.73 0.55 -2.67
C TYR A 185 11.11 1.94 -2.82
N ILE A 186 11.98 2.92 -3.05
CA ILE A 186 11.64 4.30 -3.38
C ILE A 186 12.32 4.64 -4.69
N TYR A 187 11.55 4.76 -5.78
CA TYR A 187 12.04 5.22 -7.08
C TYR A 187 12.58 6.64 -6.98
N SER A 188 11.82 7.55 -6.35
CA SER A 188 12.18 8.96 -6.19
C SER A 188 11.63 9.54 -4.90
N SER A 189 12.48 10.27 -4.17
CA SER A 189 12.13 11.08 -2.99
C SER A 189 11.43 12.38 -3.35
N ILE A 190 11.35 12.70 -4.64
CA ILE A 190 10.58 13.80 -5.22
C ILE A 190 9.38 13.18 -5.97
N PRO A 191 8.15 13.73 -5.84
CA PRO A 191 6.99 13.18 -6.54
C PRO A 191 7.24 13.07 -8.06
N PRO A 192 7.24 11.86 -8.64
CA PRO A 192 7.45 11.69 -10.07
C PRO A 192 6.19 12.06 -10.85
N THR A 193 6.39 12.46 -12.10
CA THR A 193 5.34 12.61 -13.11
C THR A 193 4.80 11.26 -13.55
N VAL A 194 3.62 11.26 -14.17
CA VAL A 194 3.01 10.05 -14.76
C VAL A 194 3.91 9.40 -15.81
N GLU A 195 4.56 10.22 -16.65
CA GLU A 195 5.47 9.73 -17.70
C GLU A 195 6.66 8.97 -17.09
N GLU A 196 7.31 9.56 -16.08
CA GLU A 196 8.43 8.91 -15.37
C GLU A 196 7.99 7.60 -14.70
N CYS A 197 6.76 7.55 -14.16
CA CYS A 197 6.20 6.32 -13.60
C CYS A 197 6.01 5.24 -14.67
N ASN A 198 5.55 5.61 -15.87
CA ASN A 198 5.33 4.71 -16.98
C ASN A 198 6.65 4.14 -17.51
N GLU A 199 7.65 4.99 -17.70
CA GLU A 199 9.00 4.58 -18.10
C GLU A 199 9.63 3.63 -17.07
N PHE A 200 9.55 3.97 -15.78
CA PHE A 200 10.03 3.13 -14.69
C PHE A 200 9.36 1.74 -14.71
N ASN A 201 8.03 1.70 -14.82
CA ASN A 201 7.27 0.46 -14.87
C ASN A 201 7.69 -0.45 -16.04
N ILE A 202 7.83 0.10 -17.25
CA ILE A 202 8.28 -0.65 -18.43
C ILE A 202 9.67 -1.25 -18.18
N LYS A 203 10.58 -0.43 -17.64
CA LYS A 203 11.96 -0.83 -17.36
C LYS A 203 12.01 -1.97 -16.35
N ILE A 204 11.38 -1.83 -15.18
CA ILE A 204 11.41 -2.87 -14.14
C ILE A 204 10.75 -4.16 -14.61
N LYS A 205 9.61 -4.09 -15.32
CA LYS A 205 8.96 -5.29 -15.89
C LYS A 205 9.92 -6.08 -16.77
N ASN A 206 10.69 -5.40 -17.62
CA ASN A 206 11.62 -6.04 -18.53
C ASN A 206 12.80 -6.68 -17.79
N GLU A 207 13.31 -6.06 -16.72
CA GLU A 207 14.40 -6.63 -15.93
C GLU A 207 13.95 -7.81 -15.07
N ILE A 208 12.78 -7.71 -14.40
CA ILE A 208 12.23 -8.80 -13.58
C ILE A 208 11.97 -10.04 -14.44
N LYS A 209 11.46 -9.88 -15.67
CA LYS A 209 11.25 -11.00 -16.62
C LYS A 209 12.50 -11.82 -16.91
N LYS A 210 13.69 -11.21 -16.85
CA LYS A 210 14.96 -11.89 -17.14
C LYS A 210 15.41 -12.81 -15.99
N VAL A 211 14.86 -12.62 -14.80
CA VAL A 211 15.26 -13.34 -13.59
C VAL A 211 14.13 -14.20 -13.01
N GLN A 212 13.00 -14.35 -13.71
CA GLN A 212 11.90 -15.18 -13.21
C GLN A 212 12.33 -16.64 -13.08
N ILE A 213 11.90 -17.26 -11.99
CA ILE A 213 12.03 -18.68 -11.74
C ILE A 213 10.90 -19.38 -12.49
N VAL A 214 11.25 -20.41 -13.25
CA VAL A 214 10.30 -21.25 -14.01
C VAL A 214 9.79 -22.38 -13.12
#